data_AF-A0A6B3FPF3-F1
#
_entry.id   AF-A0A6B3FPF3-F1
#
_cell.length_a   1.000
_cell.length_b   1.000
_cell.length_c   1.000
_cell.angle_alpha   90.00
_cell.angle_beta   90.00
_cell.angle_gamma   90.00
#
_symmetry.space_group_name_H-M   'P 1'
#
loop_
_entity.id
_entity.type
_entity.pdbx_description
1 polymer ?
#
loop_
_entity_poly.entity_id
_entity_poly.type
_entity_poly.pdbx_seq_one_letter_code
_entity_poly.pdbx_strand_id
1 'polypeptide(L)'
;GAGGGAAGGLIGGVLTDALSWRWVLLINVPVGALVLIAAALRITEGRAGDRRRIDLLGAVLVTAGLAAVAYGIVQTEAEGWTAAATLVPLLSGLALLAAFVLVEARTAVPLIPLRVFSVRAVSSANVSMLLMGSATFSMWYFMTVYAQNILGYTPLQAGLALIPTSAAVVIGSKLAPRLMVRTGAKSLAVTGVLITAAGFGWQSTMGVDGSYLTAICLPGVLMMAGAGLASTPLATLATSGAEPGDAGLVSGLVNTSRTMGGALGLAVLSTVAAARTAGSGDTAEITAGYAMAFRTASGVLLAGVIVMLLWLPNHRGPRRRPVRH
;
A
#
# COMPACT_ATOMS: atom_id res chain seq x y z
N GLY A 1 3.12 -15.27 -0.87
CA GLY A 1 2.39 -14.05 -1.24
C GLY A 1 0.90 -14.33 -1.39
N ALA A 2 0.44 -14.68 -2.60
CA ALA A 2 -0.99 -14.77 -2.94
C ALA A 2 -1.80 -15.87 -2.20
N GLY A 3 -1.20 -17.02 -1.88
CA GLY A 3 -1.89 -18.06 -1.09
C GLY A 3 -2.14 -17.67 0.37
N GLY A 4 -1.32 -16.77 0.93
CA GLY A 4 -1.42 -16.33 2.32
C GLY A 4 -2.55 -15.32 2.57
N GLY A 5 -2.96 -14.54 1.57
CA GLY A 5 -4.04 -13.54 1.73
C GLY A 5 -5.43 -14.17 1.82
N ALA A 6 -5.74 -15.09 0.90
CA ALA A 6 -7.03 -15.79 0.91
C ALA A 6 -7.13 -16.84 2.03
N ALA A 7 -6.05 -17.59 2.29
CA ALA A 7 -6.00 -18.50 3.43
C ALA A 7 -6.00 -17.73 4.76
N GLY A 8 -5.30 -16.59 4.84
CA GLY A 8 -5.24 -15.75 6.03
C GLY A 8 -6.57 -15.10 6.40
N GLY A 9 -7.39 -14.71 5.43
CA GLY A 9 -8.74 -14.20 5.68
C GLY A 9 -9.71 -15.26 6.23
N LEU A 10 -9.69 -16.47 5.65
CA LEU A 10 -10.50 -17.60 6.11
C LEU A 10 -10.03 -18.10 7.50
N ILE A 11 -8.73 -18.31 7.66
CA ILE A 11 -8.13 -18.79 8.91
C ILE A 11 -8.27 -17.73 10.00
N GLY A 12 -8.00 -16.45 9.68
CA GLY A 12 -8.15 -15.33 10.60
C GLY A 12 -9.60 -15.09 11.03
N GLY A 13 -10.56 -15.24 10.12
CA GLY A 13 -11.99 -15.16 10.41
C GLY A 13 -12.44 -16.27 11.36
N VAL A 14 -12.11 -17.53 11.05
CA VAL A 14 -12.45 -18.68 11.90
C VAL A 14 -11.79 -18.60 13.29
N LEU A 15 -10.53 -18.16 13.37
CA LEU A 15 -9.83 -18.01 14.65
C LEU A 15 -10.41 -16.88 15.50
N THR A 16 -10.80 -15.75 14.89
CA THR A 16 -11.38 -14.62 15.62
C THR A 16 -12.75 -14.97 16.17
N ASP A 17 -13.56 -15.68 15.38
CA ASP A 17 -14.94 -16.06 15.72
C ASP A 17 -14.99 -17.22 16.75
N ALA A 18 -14.10 -18.21 16.64
CA ALA A 18 -14.13 -19.40 17.49
C ALA A 18 -13.27 -19.32 18.76
N LEU A 19 -12.16 -18.57 18.75
CA LEU A 19 -11.10 -18.69 19.77
C LEU A 19 -10.61 -17.36 20.35
N SER A 20 -10.96 -16.21 19.75
CA SER A 20 -10.51 -14.82 20.02
C SER A 20 -9.38 -14.30 19.11
N TRP A 21 -9.38 -12.98 18.90
CA TRP A 21 -8.43 -12.23 18.07
C TRP A 21 -6.94 -12.52 18.35
N ARG A 22 -6.59 -12.93 19.58
CA ARG A 22 -5.21 -13.25 19.99
C ARG A 22 -4.63 -14.43 19.23
N TRP A 23 -5.48 -15.37 18.79
CA TRP A 23 -5.05 -16.54 18.06
C TRP A 23 -4.66 -16.25 16.61
N VAL A 24 -5.17 -15.16 16.03
CA VAL A 24 -4.72 -14.66 14.72
C VAL A 24 -3.26 -14.21 14.79
N LEU A 25 -2.78 -13.72 15.94
CA LEU A 25 -1.37 -13.40 16.14
C LEU A 25 -0.54 -14.66 16.43
N LEU A 26 -1.06 -15.57 17.26
CA LEU A 26 -0.36 -16.81 17.63
C LEU A 26 -0.11 -17.74 16.45
N ILE A 27 -0.99 -17.77 15.43
CA ILE A 27 -0.79 -18.64 14.26
C ILE A 27 0.38 -18.21 13.37
N ASN A 28 0.77 -16.92 13.43
CA ASN A 28 1.95 -16.44 12.72
C ASN A 28 3.25 -16.94 13.37
N VAL A 29 3.24 -17.29 14.66
CA VAL A 29 4.42 -17.78 15.41
C VAL A 29 4.95 -19.12 14.87
N PRO A 30 4.15 -20.20 14.72
CA PRO A 30 4.64 -21.46 14.17
C PRO A 30 5.03 -21.35 12.70
N VAL A 31 4.31 -20.55 11.90
CA VAL A 31 4.68 -20.28 10.50
C VAL A 31 6.02 -19.54 10.43
N GLY A 32 6.20 -18.51 11.25
CA GLY A 32 7.45 -17.76 11.37
C GLY A 32 8.61 -18.65 11.81
N ALA A 33 8.40 -19.51 12.80
CA ALA A 33 9.39 -20.49 13.25
C ALA A 33 9.77 -21.47 12.13
N LEU A 34 8.79 -21.99 11.39
CA LEU A 34 9.04 -22.93 10.28
C LEU A 34 9.84 -22.26 9.16
N VAL A 35 9.53 -21.01 8.81
CA VAL A 35 10.27 -20.22 7.83
C VAL A 35 11.69 -19.93 8.32
N LEU A 36 11.87 -19.58 9.61
CA LEU A 36 13.19 -19.37 10.21
C LEU A 36 14.04 -20.64 10.20
N ILE A 37 13.45 -21.78 10.56
CA ILE A 37 14.13 -23.09 10.52
C ILE A 37 14.51 -23.43 9.07
N ALA A 38 13.58 -23.28 8.12
CA ALA A 38 13.85 -23.54 6.71
C ALA A 38 14.94 -22.60 6.16
N ALA A 39 14.94 -21.33 6.55
CA ALA A 39 15.97 -20.35 6.21
C ALA A 39 17.33 -20.75 6.80
N ALA A 40 17.40 -21.07 8.09
CA ALA A 40 18.63 -21.50 8.76
C ALA A 40 19.22 -22.79 8.17
N LEU A 41 18.35 -23.71 7.71
CA LEU A 41 18.78 -24.99 7.14
C LEU A 41 19.15 -24.92 5.65
N ARG A 42 18.62 -23.95 4.89
CA ARG A 42 18.76 -23.91 3.41
C ARG A 42 19.46 -22.69 2.85
N ILE A 43 19.58 -21.60 3.62
CA ILE A 43 20.34 -20.43 3.18
C ILE A 43 21.79 -20.64 3.57
N THR A 44 22.57 -21.20 2.65
CA THR A 44 24.03 -21.15 2.73
C THR A 44 24.45 -19.69 2.55
N GLU A 45 25.26 -19.15 3.46
CA GLU A 45 25.77 -17.78 3.35
C GLU A 45 26.49 -17.58 2.00
N GLY A 46 25.79 -16.93 1.06
CA GLY A 46 26.41 -16.37 -0.10
C GLY A 46 27.32 -15.25 0.38
N ARG A 47 28.64 -15.45 0.28
CA ARG A 47 29.65 -14.43 0.58
C ARG A 47 29.39 -13.21 -0.32
N ALA A 48 28.61 -12.26 0.17
CA ALA A 48 28.48 -10.96 -0.44
C ALA A 48 29.84 -10.26 -0.28
N GLY A 49 30.50 -10.04 -1.42
CA GLY A 49 31.73 -9.27 -1.48
C GLY A 49 31.52 -7.87 -0.89
N ASP A 50 32.54 -7.44 -0.17
CA ASP A 50 32.67 -6.19 0.58
C ASP A 50 31.75 -5.98 1.79
N ARG A 51 32.40 -5.87 2.96
CA ARG A 51 31.83 -5.31 4.19
C ARG A 51 31.50 -3.84 3.97
N ARG A 52 30.38 -3.52 3.29
CA ARG A 52 29.80 -2.17 3.36
C ARG A 52 29.50 -1.90 4.83
N ARG A 53 30.17 -0.88 5.39
CA ARG A 53 29.89 -0.41 6.75
C ARG A 53 28.41 -0.03 6.80
N ILE A 54 27.66 -0.65 7.70
CA ILE A 54 26.23 -0.38 7.90
C ILE A 54 26.11 1.01 8.53
N ASP A 55 25.38 1.91 7.90
CA ASP A 55 25.02 3.20 8.51
C ASP A 55 23.95 2.97 9.59
N LEU A 56 24.42 2.62 10.78
CA LEU A 56 23.57 2.37 11.95
C LEU A 56 22.82 3.63 12.37
N LEU A 57 23.44 4.80 12.25
CA LEU A 57 22.82 6.07 12.63
C LEU A 57 21.68 6.39 11.67
N GLY A 58 21.94 6.29 10.36
CA GLY A 58 20.92 6.45 9.33
C GLY A 58 19.76 5.47 9.51
N ALA A 59 20.06 4.19 9.76
CA ALA A 59 19.05 3.16 10.01
C ALA A 59 18.18 3.45 11.23
N VAL A 60 18.76 3.90 12.34
CA VAL A 60 18.00 4.27 13.56
C VAL A 60 17.14 5.49 13.29
N LEU A 61 17.69 6.54 12.67
CA LEU A 61 16.95 7.77 12.39
C LEU A 61 15.75 7.54 11.47
N VAL A 62 15.93 6.82 10.37
CA VAL A 62 14.83 6.55 9.42
C VAL A 62 13.78 5.64 10.05
N THR A 63 14.19 4.63 10.82
CA THR A 63 13.26 3.69 11.45
C THR A 63 12.45 4.37 12.54
N ALA A 64 13.11 5.12 13.44
CA ALA A 64 12.45 5.87 14.49
C ALA A 64 11.56 6.98 13.91
N GLY A 65 12.02 7.67 12.86
CA GLY A 65 11.25 8.71 12.16
C GLY A 65 9.98 8.17 11.53
N LEU A 66 10.08 7.08 10.74
CA LEU A 66 8.92 6.42 10.14
C LEU A 66 7.96 5.87 11.20
N ALA A 67 8.48 5.26 12.27
CA ALA A 67 7.66 4.74 13.36
C ALA A 67 6.91 5.86 14.09
N ALA A 68 7.57 6.98 14.38
CA ALA A 68 6.94 8.14 15.03
C ALA A 68 5.87 8.79 14.13
N VAL A 69 6.13 8.93 12.83
CA VAL A 69 5.13 9.41 11.87
C VAL A 69 3.94 8.45 11.79
N ALA A 70 4.19 7.15 11.63
CA ALA A 70 3.13 6.14 11.58
C ALA A 70 2.29 6.13 12.87
N TYR A 71 2.93 6.23 14.03
CA TYR A 71 2.26 6.33 15.32
C TYR A 71 1.40 7.59 15.43
N GLY A 72 1.95 8.75 15.06
CA GLY A 72 1.18 10.00 15.03
C GLY A 72 -0.02 9.95 14.09
N ILE A 73 0.13 9.33 12.91
CA ILE A 73 -0.98 9.09 11.97
C ILE A 73 -2.07 8.25 12.63
N VAL A 74 -1.74 7.16 13.31
CA VAL A 74 -2.73 6.33 14.00
C VAL A 74 -3.44 7.11 15.11
N GLN A 75 -2.71 7.97 15.84
CA GLN A 75 -3.29 8.77 16.91
C GLN A 75 -4.31 9.81 16.41
N THR A 76 -4.26 10.19 15.13
CA THR A 76 -5.26 11.10 14.55
C THR A 76 -6.69 10.58 14.70
N GLU A 77 -6.91 9.27 14.64
CA GLU A 77 -8.24 8.67 14.79
C GLU A 77 -8.70 8.63 16.25
N ALA A 78 -7.76 8.48 17.20
CA ALA A 78 -8.07 8.36 18.62
C ALA A 78 -8.27 9.70 19.32
N GLU A 79 -7.40 10.68 19.03
CA GLU A 79 -7.40 11.98 19.73
C GLU A 79 -7.56 13.20 18.80
N GLY A 80 -7.61 12.99 17.49
CA GLY A 80 -7.78 14.06 16.51
C GLY A 80 -6.45 14.71 16.09
N TRP A 81 -6.54 15.57 15.08
CA TRP A 81 -5.37 16.16 14.42
C TRP A 81 -4.63 17.23 15.24
N THR A 82 -5.36 17.90 16.15
CA THR A 82 -4.82 19.02 16.94
C THR A 82 -4.30 18.59 18.30
N ALA A 83 -4.53 17.34 18.70
CA ALA A 83 -4.05 16.83 19.99
C ALA A 83 -2.53 16.76 20.03
N ALA A 84 -1.97 17.07 21.21
CA ALA A 84 -0.53 16.96 21.45
C ALA A 84 -0.03 15.52 21.22
N ALA A 85 -0.84 14.51 21.57
CA ALA A 85 -0.56 13.10 21.34
C ALA A 85 -0.36 12.75 19.85
N THR A 86 -0.92 13.54 18.93
CA THR A 86 -0.80 13.38 17.48
C THR A 86 0.33 14.24 16.91
N LEU A 87 0.39 15.51 17.30
CA LEU A 87 1.35 16.48 16.78
C LEU A 87 2.78 16.18 17.22
N VAL A 88 3.00 15.76 18.47
CA VAL A 88 4.36 15.49 18.98
C VAL A 88 5.02 14.34 18.22
N PRO A 89 4.39 13.17 18.03
CA PRO A 89 4.97 12.10 17.21
C PRO A 89 5.14 12.47 15.74
N LEU A 90 4.18 13.19 15.14
CA LEU A 90 4.30 13.64 13.74
C LEU A 90 5.49 14.58 13.54
N LEU A 91 5.59 15.63 14.36
CA LEU A 91 6.65 16.64 14.26
C LEU A 91 8.02 16.04 14.60
N SER A 92 8.10 15.21 15.65
CA SER A 92 9.33 14.51 16.02
C SER A 92 9.78 13.53 14.93
N GLY A 93 8.84 12.79 14.33
CA GLY A 93 9.11 11.89 13.22
C GLY A 93 9.61 12.63 11.98
N LEU A 94 8.97 13.75 11.61
CA LEU A 94 9.45 14.61 10.52
C LEU A 94 10.83 15.19 10.81
N ALA A 95 11.11 15.60 12.05
CA ALA A 95 12.42 16.09 12.47
C ALA A 95 13.50 14.99 12.37
N LEU A 96 13.18 13.76 12.78
CA LEU A 96 14.08 12.60 12.65
C LEU A 96 14.35 12.24 11.19
N LEU A 97 13.34 12.32 10.32
CA LEU A 97 13.52 12.10 8.88
C LEU A 97 14.34 13.22 8.23
N ALA A 98 14.17 14.48 8.66
CA ALA A 98 15.01 15.58 8.21
C ALA A 98 16.46 15.40 8.68
N ALA A 99 16.67 14.98 9.93
CA ALA A 99 17.98 14.64 10.46
C ALA A 99 18.62 13.47 9.69
N PHE A 100 17.85 12.45 9.34
CA PHE A 100 18.28 11.34 8.48
C PHE A 100 18.82 11.86 7.14
N VAL A 101 18.07 12.72 6.44
CA VAL A 101 18.50 13.28 5.16
C VAL A 101 19.79 14.11 5.31
N LEU A 102 19.92 14.88 6.39
CA LEU A 102 21.12 15.68 6.66
C LEU A 102 22.35 14.81 6.97
N VAL A 103 22.16 13.71 7.70
CA VAL A 103 23.22 12.73 8.00
C VAL A 103 23.64 12.01 6.72
N GLU A 104 22.68 11.46 5.97
CA GLU A 104 22.91 10.77 4.70
C GLU A 104 23.62 11.65 3.66
N ALA A 105 23.30 12.94 3.60
CA ALA A 105 23.97 13.88 2.73
C ALA A 105 25.47 14.07 3.06
N ARG A 106 25.88 13.75 4.30
CA ARG A 106 27.26 13.89 4.80
C ARG A 106 27.99 12.55 4.95
N THR A 107 27.29 11.42 4.93
CA THR A 107 27.87 10.09 5.08
C THR A 107 28.59 9.65 3.79
N ALA A 108 29.80 9.09 3.92
CA ALA A 108 30.60 8.64 2.77
C ALA A 108 30.04 7.37 2.08
N VAL A 109 29.34 6.52 2.83
CA VAL A 109 28.61 5.34 2.34
C VAL A 109 27.16 5.46 2.84
N PRO A 110 26.33 6.30 2.17
CA PRO A 110 24.94 6.52 2.58
C PRO A 110 24.12 5.24 2.52
N LEU A 111 23.19 5.06 3.46
CA LEU A 111 22.19 4.00 3.40
C LEU A 111 21.35 4.18 2.13
N ILE A 112 20.81 5.39 1.88
CA ILE A 112 20.02 5.73 0.70
C ILE A 112 20.76 6.80 -0.10
N PRO A 113 21.42 6.43 -1.22
CA PRO A 113 22.06 7.41 -2.08
C PRO A 113 21.00 8.42 -2.58
N LEU A 114 21.10 9.68 -2.18
CA LEU A 114 20.09 10.72 -2.52
C LEU A 114 19.88 10.87 -4.04
N ARG A 115 20.87 10.48 -4.85
CA ARG A 115 20.77 10.37 -6.32
C ARG A 115 19.61 9.49 -6.80
N VAL A 116 19.18 8.51 -6.00
CA VAL A 116 18.03 7.63 -6.29
C VAL A 116 16.75 8.46 -6.42
N PHE A 117 16.57 9.49 -5.59
CA PHE A 117 15.43 10.41 -5.69
C PHE A 117 15.56 11.41 -6.84
N SER A 118 16.76 11.64 -7.36
CA SER A 118 16.96 12.44 -8.57
C SER A 118 16.50 11.70 -9.84
N VAL A 119 16.40 10.37 -9.78
CA VAL A 119 15.89 9.56 -10.90
C VAL A 119 14.37 9.70 -10.96
N ARG A 120 13.88 10.43 -11.98
CA ARG A 120 12.45 10.68 -12.20
C ARG A 120 11.60 9.41 -12.17
N ALA A 121 12.09 8.30 -12.73
CA ALA A 121 11.39 7.02 -12.71
C ALA A 121 11.16 6.49 -11.28
N VAL A 122 12.18 6.56 -10.43
CA VAL A 122 12.11 6.09 -9.04
C VAL A 122 11.17 6.98 -8.23
N SER A 123 11.34 8.29 -8.31
CA SER A 123 10.50 9.24 -7.54
C SER A 123 9.03 9.19 -7.96
N SER A 124 8.74 9.18 -9.26
CA SER A 124 7.36 9.05 -9.76
C SER A 124 6.72 7.72 -9.38
N ALA A 125 7.46 6.61 -9.44
CA ALA A 125 6.95 5.30 -9.05
C ALA A 125 6.68 5.21 -7.54
N ASN A 126 7.54 5.79 -6.69
CA ASN A 126 7.33 5.84 -5.24
C ASN A 126 6.12 6.69 -4.87
N VAL A 127 5.94 7.86 -5.50
CA VAL A 127 4.73 8.69 -5.32
C VAL A 127 3.48 7.90 -5.73
N SER A 128 3.53 7.20 -6.87
CA SER A 128 2.41 6.39 -7.35
C SER A 128 2.09 5.23 -6.39
N MET A 129 3.11 4.60 -5.82
CA MET A 129 2.98 3.55 -4.80
C MET A 129 2.42 4.07 -3.48
N LEU A 130 2.80 5.28 -3.08
CA LEU A 130 2.24 5.96 -1.92
C LEU A 130 0.74 6.21 -2.11
N LEU A 131 0.34 6.80 -3.24
CA LEU A 131 -1.07 7.06 -3.56
C LEU A 131 -1.89 5.79 -3.68
N MET A 132 -1.34 4.74 -4.31
CA MET A 132 -2.04 3.47 -4.44
C MET A 132 -2.13 2.72 -3.11
N GLY A 133 -1.11 2.84 -2.26
CA GLY A 133 -1.14 2.39 -0.87
C GLY A 133 -2.26 3.05 -0.10
N SER A 134 -2.36 4.38 -0.17
CA SER A 134 -3.43 5.19 0.43
C SER A 134 -4.81 4.67 0.07
N ALA A 135 -5.08 4.50 -1.22
CA ALA A 135 -6.37 4.00 -1.67
C ALA A 135 -6.62 2.56 -1.21
N THR A 136 -5.67 1.65 -1.46
CA THR A 136 -5.87 0.21 -1.19
C THR A 136 -6.13 -0.08 0.28
N PHE A 137 -5.34 0.50 1.19
CA PHE A 137 -5.51 0.28 2.63
C PHE A 137 -6.85 0.86 3.12
N SER A 138 -7.19 2.05 2.66
CA SER A 138 -8.45 2.70 3.00
C SER A 138 -9.66 1.88 2.52
N MET A 139 -9.60 1.32 1.32
CA MET A 139 -10.64 0.42 0.82
C MET A 139 -10.84 -0.78 1.76
N TRP A 140 -9.76 -1.47 2.14
CA TRP A 140 -9.84 -2.64 3.03
C TRP A 140 -10.47 -2.26 4.37
N TYR A 141 -10.07 -1.13 4.94
CA TYR A 141 -10.64 -0.63 6.18
C TYR A 141 -12.14 -0.30 6.02
N PHE A 142 -12.51 0.60 5.11
CA PHE A 142 -13.89 1.05 4.95
C PHE A 142 -14.83 -0.07 4.56
N MET A 143 -14.43 -1.00 3.68
CA MET A 143 -15.28 -2.14 3.32
C MET A 143 -15.50 -3.09 4.49
N THR A 144 -14.49 -3.32 5.32
CA THR A 144 -14.62 -4.16 6.51
C THR A 144 -15.56 -3.51 7.52
N VAL A 145 -15.36 -2.22 7.81
CA VAL A 145 -16.20 -1.45 8.74
C VAL A 145 -17.64 -1.34 8.22
N TYR A 146 -17.83 -1.12 6.91
CA TYR A 146 -19.16 -1.09 6.29
C TYR A 146 -19.87 -2.45 6.44
N ALA A 147 -19.19 -3.55 6.11
CA ALA A 147 -19.78 -4.88 6.24
C ALA A 147 -20.18 -5.20 7.69
N GLN A 148 -19.34 -4.84 8.66
CA GLN A 148 -19.60 -5.17 10.06
C GLN A 148 -20.61 -4.21 10.72
N ASN A 149 -20.41 -2.89 10.58
CA ASN A 149 -21.20 -1.90 11.30
C ASN A 149 -22.53 -1.55 10.61
N ILE A 150 -22.61 -1.66 9.28
CA ILE A 150 -23.82 -1.29 8.52
C ILE A 150 -24.61 -2.54 8.11
N LEU A 151 -23.95 -3.56 7.56
CA LEU A 151 -24.63 -4.80 7.16
C LEU A 151 -24.80 -5.81 8.29
N GLY A 152 -24.19 -5.56 9.46
CA GLY A 152 -24.27 -6.46 10.61
C GLY A 152 -23.57 -7.81 10.38
N TYR A 153 -22.64 -7.90 9.44
CA TYR A 153 -21.95 -9.14 9.14
C TYR A 153 -21.01 -9.52 10.28
N THR A 154 -20.95 -10.82 10.59
CA THR A 154 -19.90 -11.33 11.47
C THR A 154 -18.52 -11.14 10.82
N PRO A 155 -17.42 -11.12 11.59
CA PRO A 155 -16.06 -11.03 11.03
C PRO A 155 -15.79 -12.11 9.98
N LEU A 156 -16.32 -13.32 10.16
CA LEU A 156 -16.22 -14.41 9.18
C LEU A 156 -16.97 -14.08 7.88
N GLN A 157 -18.21 -13.58 7.98
CA GLN A 157 -19.00 -13.18 6.81
C GLN A 157 -18.36 -12.01 6.06
N ALA A 158 -17.81 -11.02 6.77
CA ALA A 158 -17.06 -9.92 6.16
C ALA A 158 -15.80 -10.41 5.44
N GLY A 159 -15.05 -11.35 6.05
CA GLY A 159 -13.90 -11.99 5.41
C GLY A 159 -14.27 -12.76 4.14
N LEU A 160 -15.37 -13.53 4.18
CA LEU A 160 -15.90 -14.26 3.03
C LEU A 160 -16.38 -13.31 1.92
N ALA A 161 -17.01 -12.20 2.29
CA ALA A 161 -17.46 -11.17 1.36
C ALA A 161 -16.30 -10.51 0.59
N LEU A 162 -15.11 -10.47 1.19
CA LEU A 162 -13.90 -9.89 0.58
C LEU A 162 -13.03 -10.91 -0.19
N ILE A 163 -13.49 -12.15 -0.34
CA ILE A 163 -12.80 -13.15 -1.16
C ILE A 163 -12.75 -12.75 -2.65
N PRO A 164 -13.85 -12.29 -3.29
CA PRO A 164 -13.82 -11.88 -4.69
C PRO A 164 -12.81 -10.76 -4.95
N THR A 165 -12.75 -9.75 -4.07
CA THR A 165 -11.79 -8.66 -4.09
C THR A 165 -10.35 -9.16 -3.94
N SER A 166 -10.11 -10.09 -3.02
CA SER A 166 -8.80 -10.75 -2.85
C SER A 166 -8.38 -11.52 -4.12
N ALA A 167 -9.30 -12.28 -4.71
CA ALA A 167 -9.05 -13.03 -5.94
C ALA A 167 -8.72 -12.08 -7.10
N ALA A 168 -9.45 -10.95 -7.20
CA ALA A 168 -9.24 -9.94 -8.22
C ALA A 168 -7.82 -9.34 -8.18
N VAL A 169 -7.29 -9.01 -6.98
CA VAL A 169 -5.91 -8.51 -6.85
C VAL A 169 -4.90 -9.54 -7.32
N VAL A 170 -5.10 -10.81 -6.96
CA VAL A 170 -4.19 -11.91 -7.32
C VAL A 170 -4.20 -12.14 -8.83
N ILE A 171 -5.39 -12.17 -9.44
CA ILE A 171 -5.56 -12.33 -10.87
C ILE A 171 -4.92 -11.15 -11.60
N GLY A 172 -5.18 -9.92 -11.16
CA GLY A 172 -4.57 -8.70 -11.69
C GLY A 172 -3.04 -8.74 -11.64
N SER A 173 -2.46 -9.04 -10.48
CA SER A 173 -1.00 -9.14 -10.32
C SER A 173 -0.37 -10.26 -11.14
N LYS A 174 -1.07 -11.39 -11.35
CA LYS A 174 -0.60 -12.49 -12.21
C LYS A 174 -0.71 -12.17 -13.70
N LEU A 175 -1.72 -11.40 -14.11
CA LEU A 175 -1.89 -10.93 -15.49
C LEU A 175 -0.90 -9.82 -15.84
N ALA A 176 -0.51 -9.00 -14.86
CA ALA A 176 0.32 -7.82 -15.08
C ALA A 176 1.62 -8.10 -15.86
N PRO A 177 2.45 -9.11 -15.53
CA PRO A 177 3.66 -9.40 -16.32
C PRO A 177 3.38 -9.70 -17.80
N ARG A 178 2.30 -10.45 -18.09
CA ARG A 178 1.94 -10.83 -19.47
C ARG A 178 1.45 -9.62 -20.27
N LEU A 179 0.60 -8.79 -19.67
CA LEU A 179 0.11 -7.57 -20.30
C LEU A 179 1.24 -6.55 -20.47
N MET A 180 2.18 -6.48 -19.51
CA MET A 180 3.29 -5.54 -19.52
C MET A 180 4.20 -5.74 -20.74
N VAL A 181 4.36 -6.99 -21.21
CA VAL A 181 5.11 -7.30 -22.44
C VAL A 181 4.43 -6.70 -23.69
N ARG A 182 3.09 -6.60 -23.70
CA ARG A 182 2.32 -6.12 -24.86
C ARG A 182 2.08 -4.60 -24.84
N THR A 183 1.77 -4.03 -23.68
CA THR A 183 1.36 -2.62 -23.54
C THR A 183 2.46 -1.71 -23.00
N GLY A 184 3.52 -2.27 -22.41
CA GLY A 184 4.57 -1.53 -21.73
C GLY A 184 4.21 -1.16 -20.29
N ALA A 185 5.24 -1.00 -19.43
CA ALA A 185 5.06 -0.80 -17.99
C ALA A 185 4.29 0.49 -17.63
N LYS A 186 4.60 1.62 -18.29
CA LYS A 186 3.92 2.90 -18.02
C LYS A 186 2.43 2.84 -18.38
N SER A 187 2.09 2.36 -19.58
CA SER A 187 0.70 2.27 -20.03
C SER A 187 -0.11 1.35 -19.14
N LEU A 188 0.45 0.18 -18.79
CA LEU A 188 -0.24 -0.75 -17.90
C LEU A 188 -0.42 -0.21 -16.47
N ALA A 189 0.58 0.48 -15.92
CA ALA A 189 0.48 1.13 -14.63
C ALA A 189 -0.64 2.17 -14.61
N VAL A 190 -0.67 3.06 -15.59
CA VAL A 190 -1.70 4.10 -15.71
C VAL A 190 -3.09 3.48 -15.87
N THR A 191 -3.24 2.48 -16.75
CA THR A 191 -4.51 1.79 -16.94
C THR A 191 -4.98 1.10 -15.66
N GLY A 192 -4.09 0.43 -14.92
CA GLY A 192 -4.45 -0.20 -13.65
C GLY A 192 -4.88 0.81 -12.58
N VAL A 193 -4.20 1.95 -12.47
CA VAL A 193 -4.60 3.04 -11.56
C VAL A 193 -5.93 3.66 -11.98
N LEU A 194 -6.18 3.85 -13.28
CA LEU A 194 -7.47 4.33 -13.80
C LEU A 194 -8.61 3.35 -13.50
N ILE A 195 -8.40 2.06 -13.70
CA ILE A 195 -9.38 1.01 -13.33
C ILE A 195 -9.66 1.07 -11.83
N THR A 196 -8.62 1.26 -11.02
CA THR A 196 -8.76 1.41 -9.56
C THR A 196 -9.60 2.64 -9.24
N ALA A 197 -9.28 3.80 -9.81
CA ALA A 197 -9.98 5.06 -9.61
C ALA A 197 -11.46 4.98 -10.05
N ALA A 198 -11.75 4.28 -11.15
CA ALA A 198 -13.10 4.01 -11.61
C ALA A 198 -13.88 3.14 -10.63
N GLY A 199 -13.24 2.12 -10.05
CA GLY A 199 -13.82 1.31 -8.98
C GLY A 199 -14.15 2.14 -7.73
N PHE A 200 -13.25 3.02 -7.30
CA PHE A 200 -13.53 3.99 -6.21
C PHE A 200 -14.67 4.94 -6.56
N GLY A 201 -14.71 5.43 -7.80
CA GLY A 201 -15.77 6.30 -8.29
C GLY A 201 -17.14 5.61 -8.29
N TRP A 202 -17.19 4.36 -8.74
CA TRP A 202 -18.41 3.55 -8.69
C TRP A 202 -18.81 3.25 -7.23
N GLN A 203 -17.86 2.88 -6.38
CA GLN A 203 -18.10 2.64 -4.96
C GLN A 203 -18.70 3.88 -4.26
N SER A 204 -18.34 5.07 -4.72
CA SER A 204 -18.84 6.32 -4.17
C SER A 204 -20.31 6.64 -4.48
N THR A 205 -20.94 5.93 -5.42
CA THR A 205 -22.37 6.06 -5.72
C THR A 205 -23.23 5.08 -4.93
N MET A 206 -22.68 4.45 -3.88
CA MET A 206 -23.43 3.59 -2.97
C MET A 206 -24.61 4.35 -2.36
N GLY A 207 -25.81 3.78 -2.52
CA GLY A 207 -27.04 4.17 -1.83
C GLY A 207 -27.52 3.06 -0.91
N VAL A 208 -28.45 3.40 0.00
CA VAL A 208 -28.95 2.51 1.07
C VAL A 208 -29.66 1.26 0.53
N ASP A 209 -30.20 1.32 -0.70
CA ASP A 209 -30.99 0.23 -1.32
C ASP A 209 -30.19 -0.65 -2.30
N GLY A 210 -28.86 -0.55 -2.29
CA GLY A 210 -28.00 -1.26 -3.25
C GLY A 210 -27.83 -2.75 -2.96
N SER A 211 -28.07 -3.61 -3.96
CA SER A 211 -27.73 -5.05 -3.86
C SER A 211 -26.24 -5.26 -3.62
N TYR A 212 -25.88 -6.19 -2.74
CA TYR A 212 -24.50 -6.56 -2.41
C TYR A 212 -23.59 -6.73 -3.65
N LEU A 213 -24.14 -7.33 -4.72
CA LEU A 213 -23.42 -7.59 -5.97
C LEU A 213 -22.97 -6.31 -6.67
N THR A 214 -23.86 -5.33 -6.82
CA THR A 214 -23.61 -4.10 -7.57
C THR A 214 -23.07 -2.97 -6.70
N ALA A 215 -23.41 -2.97 -5.42
CA ALA A 215 -22.96 -1.96 -4.48
C ALA A 215 -21.55 -2.25 -3.94
N ILE A 216 -21.18 -3.52 -3.69
CA ILE A 216 -19.95 -3.86 -2.94
C ILE A 216 -19.02 -4.74 -3.77
N CYS A 217 -19.54 -5.85 -4.30
CA CYS A 217 -18.70 -6.89 -4.89
C CYS A 217 -18.05 -6.42 -6.21
N LEU A 218 -18.85 -5.92 -7.15
CA LEU A 218 -18.37 -5.46 -8.46
C LEU A 218 -17.39 -4.27 -8.36
N PRO A 219 -17.69 -3.18 -7.64
CA PRO A 219 -16.75 -2.06 -7.54
C PRO A 219 -15.47 -2.47 -6.80
N GLY A 220 -15.60 -3.26 -5.72
CA GLY A 220 -14.43 -3.79 -5.01
C GLY A 220 -13.52 -4.64 -5.91
N VAL A 221 -14.10 -5.57 -6.67
CA VAL A 221 -13.35 -6.39 -7.64
C VAL A 221 -12.62 -5.51 -8.65
N LEU A 222 -13.28 -4.46 -9.15
CA LEU A 222 -12.67 -3.52 -10.09
C LEU A 222 -11.50 -2.75 -9.45
N MET A 223 -11.68 -2.24 -8.22
CA MET A 223 -10.64 -1.56 -7.45
C MET A 223 -9.40 -2.45 -7.28
N MET A 224 -9.59 -3.69 -6.84
CA MET A 224 -8.49 -4.61 -6.55
C MET A 224 -7.88 -5.22 -7.82
N ALA A 225 -8.65 -5.49 -8.85
CA ALA A 225 -8.11 -5.90 -10.15
C ALA A 225 -7.17 -4.81 -10.72
N GLY A 226 -7.61 -3.55 -10.68
CA GLY A 226 -6.80 -2.40 -11.10
C GLY A 226 -5.52 -2.25 -10.29
N ALA A 227 -5.63 -2.31 -8.96
CA ALA A 227 -4.47 -2.21 -8.07
C ALA A 227 -3.48 -3.35 -8.29
N GLY A 228 -3.99 -4.58 -8.47
CA GLY A 228 -3.19 -5.75 -8.84
C GLY A 228 -2.46 -5.55 -10.17
N LEU A 229 -3.15 -5.06 -11.20
CA LEU A 229 -2.57 -4.78 -12.52
C LEU A 229 -1.47 -3.71 -12.48
N ALA A 230 -1.63 -2.66 -11.66
CA ALA A 230 -0.67 -1.57 -11.55
C ALA A 230 0.51 -1.87 -10.61
N SER A 231 0.37 -2.81 -9.68
CA SER A 231 1.41 -3.14 -8.68
C SER A 231 2.74 -3.58 -9.30
N THR A 232 2.72 -4.59 -10.18
CA THR A 232 3.92 -5.14 -10.80
C THR A 232 4.64 -4.15 -11.73
N PRO A 233 3.94 -3.41 -12.63
CA PRO A 233 4.58 -2.42 -13.49
C PRO A 233 5.21 -1.27 -12.70
N LEU A 234 4.53 -0.76 -11.66
CA LEU A 234 5.08 0.29 -10.80
C LEU A 234 6.32 -0.18 -10.04
N ALA A 235 6.32 -1.40 -9.51
CA ALA A 235 7.51 -1.97 -8.88
C ALA A 235 8.67 -2.09 -9.88
N THR A 236 8.36 -2.55 -11.10
CA THR A 236 9.35 -2.64 -12.19
C THR A 236 9.92 -1.28 -12.55
N LEU A 237 9.06 -0.25 -12.71
CA LEU A 237 9.43 1.13 -13.03
C LEU A 237 10.24 1.80 -11.92
N ALA A 238 9.96 1.47 -10.66
CA ALA A 238 10.78 1.93 -9.54
C ALA A 238 12.19 1.33 -9.64
N THR A 239 12.31 0.03 -9.92
CA THR A 239 13.61 -0.64 -9.96
C THR A 239 14.40 -0.41 -11.25
N SER A 240 13.76 -0.01 -12.35
CA SER A 240 14.42 0.06 -13.67
C SER A 240 15.42 1.21 -13.83
N GLY A 241 15.35 2.22 -12.95
CA GLY A 241 16.34 3.30 -12.85
C GLY A 241 17.42 3.07 -11.79
N ALA A 242 17.37 1.94 -11.07
CA ALA A 242 18.31 1.62 -9.99
C ALA A 242 19.56 0.93 -10.54
N GLU A 243 20.73 1.23 -9.98
CA GLU A 243 21.93 0.44 -10.24
C GLU A 243 21.75 -0.99 -9.68
N PRO A 244 22.40 -2.03 -10.25
CA PRO A 244 22.25 -3.42 -9.80
C PRO A 244 22.51 -3.64 -8.30
N GLY A 245 23.35 -2.80 -7.68
CA GLY A 245 23.63 -2.82 -6.24
C GLY A 245 22.57 -2.14 -5.35
N ASP A 246 21.66 -1.37 -5.93
CA ASP A 246 20.66 -0.57 -5.21
C ASP A 246 19.24 -1.14 -5.34
N ALA A 247 19.06 -2.25 -6.07
CA ALA A 247 17.73 -2.85 -6.31
C ALA A 247 17.00 -3.25 -5.01
N GLY A 248 17.72 -3.81 -4.02
CA GLY A 248 17.14 -4.16 -2.72
C GLY A 248 16.67 -2.92 -1.95
N LEU A 249 17.45 -1.85 -2.00
CA LEU A 249 17.12 -0.57 -1.39
C LEU A 249 15.88 0.06 -2.02
N VAL A 250 15.83 0.09 -3.36
CA VAL A 250 14.69 0.66 -4.09
C VAL A 250 13.43 -0.15 -3.84
N SER A 251 13.53 -1.49 -3.75
CA SER A 251 12.39 -2.33 -3.36
C SER A 251 11.92 -2.03 -1.93
N GLY A 252 12.85 -1.78 -1.00
CA GLY A 252 12.53 -1.35 0.37
C GLY A 252 11.79 -0.01 0.37
N LEU A 253 12.29 0.98 -0.37
CA LEU A 253 11.67 2.30 -0.51
C LEU A 253 10.25 2.22 -1.08
N VAL A 254 10.02 1.37 -2.09
CA VAL A 254 8.69 1.13 -2.66
C VAL A 254 7.73 0.57 -1.61
N ASN A 255 8.18 -0.42 -0.82
CA ASN A 255 7.33 -1.02 0.20
C ASN A 255 7.03 -0.03 1.33
N THR A 256 8.04 0.72 1.78
CA THR A 256 7.87 1.78 2.79
C THR A 256 6.90 2.86 2.29
N SER A 257 7.06 3.33 1.04
CA SER A 257 6.17 4.33 0.43
C SER A 257 4.73 3.84 0.40
N ARG A 258 4.51 2.58 0.01
CA ARG A 258 3.19 1.96 -0.02
C ARG A 258 2.57 1.84 1.37
N THR A 259 3.34 1.42 2.38
CA THR A 259 2.86 1.26 3.76
C THR A 259 2.54 2.61 4.40
N MET A 260 3.46 3.58 4.31
CA MET A 260 3.24 4.94 4.82
C MET A 260 2.09 5.64 4.10
N GLY A 261 1.99 5.46 2.77
CA GLY A 261 0.86 5.92 1.99
C GLY A 261 -0.45 5.31 2.47
N GLY A 262 -0.48 4.02 2.75
CA GLY A 262 -1.64 3.33 3.32
C GLY A 262 -2.11 3.93 4.63
N ALA A 263 -1.19 4.12 5.59
CA ALA A 263 -1.51 4.72 6.88
C ALA A 263 -2.00 6.17 6.74
N LEU A 264 -1.25 7.02 6.03
CA LEU A 264 -1.57 8.44 5.86
C LEU A 264 -2.88 8.63 5.08
N GLY A 265 -3.08 7.84 4.04
CA GLY A 265 -4.30 7.85 3.25
C GLY A 265 -5.53 7.46 4.05
N LEU A 266 -5.40 6.41 4.87
CA LEU A 266 -6.47 5.97 5.75
C LEU A 266 -6.86 7.07 6.74
N ALA A 267 -5.89 7.66 7.45
CA ALA A 267 -6.15 8.73 8.41
C ALA A 267 -6.83 9.96 7.77
N VAL A 268 -6.38 10.40 6.59
CA VAL A 268 -6.99 11.52 5.89
C VAL A 268 -8.41 11.18 5.45
N LEU A 269 -8.61 10.00 4.86
CA LEU A 269 -9.92 9.59 4.36
C LEU A 269 -10.92 9.29 5.50
N SER A 270 -10.46 8.75 6.63
CA SER A 270 -11.30 8.54 7.82
C SER A 270 -11.70 9.87 8.44
N THR A 271 -10.81 10.86 8.45
CA THR A 271 -11.14 12.23 8.86
C THR A 271 -12.17 12.88 7.93
N VAL A 272 -12.02 12.72 6.61
CA VAL A 272 -12.99 13.21 5.63
C VAL A 272 -14.36 12.54 5.81
N ALA A 273 -14.38 11.24 6.09
CA ALA A 273 -15.63 10.53 6.41
C ALA A 273 -16.24 11.07 7.70
N ALA A 274 -15.46 11.16 8.78
CA ALA A 274 -15.91 11.63 10.09
C ALA A 274 -16.44 13.07 10.06
N ALA A 275 -15.82 13.95 9.28
CA ALA A 275 -16.27 15.34 9.11
C ALA A 275 -17.68 15.47 8.53
N ARG A 276 -18.17 14.43 7.83
CA ARG A 276 -19.54 14.36 7.31
C ARG A 276 -20.51 13.58 8.18
N THR A 277 -20.01 12.85 9.17
CA THR A 277 -20.80 12.02 10.10
C THR A 277 -20.96 12.68 11.48
N ALA A 278 -20.22 13.76 11.75
CA ALA A 278 -20.17 14.41 13.06
C ALA A 278 -21.55 14.96 13.51
N GLY A 279 -22.25 14.19 14.34
CA GLY A 279 -23.49 14.60 15.02
C GLY A 279 -24.70 13.67 14.80
N SER A 280 -24.63 12.74 13.85
CA SER A 280 -25.75 11.86 13.50
C SER A 280 -25.52 10.41 13.91
N GLY A 281 -26.49 9.80 14.61
CA GLY A 281 -26.57 8.34 14.76
C GLY A 281 -27.21 7.64 13.55
N ASP A 282 -27.48 8.38 12.47
CA ASP A 282 -28.24 7.89 11.32
C ASP A 282 -27.32 7.19 10.30
N THR A 283 -27.69 5.98 9.92
CA THR A 283 -26.96 5.12 8.97
C THR A 283 -26.79 5.80 7.60
N ALA A 284 -27.72 6.69 7.22
CA ALA A 284 -27.65 7.44 5.98
C ALA A 284 -26.47 8.43 5.94
N GLU A 285 -26.20 9.15 7.04
CA GLU A 285 -25.10 10.11 7.14
C GLU A 285 -23.73 9.42 7.24
N ILE A 286 -23.66 8.27 7.92
CA ILE A 286 -22.46 7.41 7.93
C ILE A 286 -22.13 6.94 6.51
N THR A 287 -23.14 6.47 5.77
CA THR A 287 -22.99 6.02 4.38
C THR A 287 -22.54 7.17 3.47
N ALA A 288 -23.08 8.37 3.66
CA ALA A 288 -22.66 9.56 2.93
C ALA A 288 -21.20 9.96 3.21
N GLY A 289 -20.73 9.78 4.46
CA GLY A 289 -19.33 9.96 4.86
C GLY A 289 -18.39 9.01 4.13
N TYR A 290 -18.73 7.71 4.07
CA TYR A 290 -17.95 6.73 3.29
C TYR A 290 -17.96 7.00 1.79
N ALA A 291 -19.11 7.37 1.23
CA ALA A 291 -19.21 7.80 -0.17
C ALA A 291 -18.32 9.02 -0.46
N MET A 292 -18.17 9.94 0.50
CA MET A 292 -17.24 11.07 0.38
C MET A 292 -15.78 10.62 0.42
N ALA A 293 -15.42 9.72 1.33
CA ALA A 293 -14.08 9.16 1.37
C ALA A 293 -13.71 8.46 0.05
N PHE A 294 -14.61 7.64 -0.52
CA PHE A 294 -14.38 6.99 -1.80
C PHE A 294 -14.25 7.99 -2.97
N ARG A 295 -15.04 9.06 -2.98
CA ARG A 295 -14.89 10.18 -3.95
C ARG A 295 -13.53 10.84 -3.85
N THR A 296 -13.10 11.18 -2.64
CA THR A 296 -11.81 11.81 -2.39
C THR A 296 -10.67 10.89 -2.82
N ALA A 297 -10.74 9.60 -2.50
CA ALA A 297 -9.77 8.60 -2.95
C ALA A 297 -9.72 8.48 -4.48
N SER A 298 -10.87 8.49 -5.17
CA SER A 298 -10.93 8.50 -6.64
C SER A 298 -10.24 9.74 -7.21
N GLY A 299 -10.53 10.93 -6.66
CA GLY A 299 -9.88 12.19 -7.06
C GLY A 299 -8.36 12.18 -6.85
N VAL A 300 -7.90 11.65 -5.71
CA VAL A 300 -6.47 11.50 -5.40
C VAL A 300 -5.79 10.54 -6.38
N LEU A 301 -6.44 9.43 -6.75
CA LEU A 301 -5.91 8.50 -7.74
C LEU A 301 -5.87 9.11 -9.14
N LEU A 302 -6.89 9.88 -9.55
CA LEU A 302 -6.90 10.59 -10.83
C LEU A 302 -5.81 11.66 -10.91
N ALA A 303 -5.60 12.42 -9.84
CA ALA A 303 -4.46 13.34 -9.73
C ALA A 303 -3.12 12.57 -9.83
N GLY A 304 -3.04 11.40 -9.18
CA GLY A 304 -1.93 10.47 -9.32
C GLY A 304 -1.69 10.05 -10.78
N VAL A 305 -2.75 9.73 -11.53
CA VAL A 305 -2.64 9.40 -12.97
C VAL A 305 -2.08 10.57 -13.77
N ILE A 306 -2.52 11.81 -13.48
CA ILE A 306 -1.97 13.00 -14.16
C ILE A 306 -0.47 13.13 -13.88
N VAL A 307 -0.05 13.00 -12.61
CA VAL A 307 1.37 12.98 -12.23
C VAL A 307 2.10 11.85 -12.96
N MET A 308 1.51 10.67 -13.05
CA MET A 308 2.10 9.54 -13.76
C MET A 308 2.28 9.82 -15.25
N LEU A 309 1.27 10.39 -15.91
CA LEU A 309 1.33 10.71 -17.34
C LEU A 309 2.43 11.73 -17.64
N LEU A 310 2.55 12.76 -16.80
CA LEU A 310 3.51 13.86 -16.95
C LEU A 310 4.94 13.46 -16.56
N TRP A 311 5.11 12.60 -15.55
CA TRP A 311 6.41 12.38 -14.90
C TRP A 311 7.02 11.00 -15.14
N LEU A 312 6.23 9.96 -15.47
CA LEU A 312 6.81 8.65 -15.81
C LEU A 312 7.50 8.69 -17.18
N PRO A 313 8.78 8.29 -17.26
CA PRO A 313 9.45 8.16 -18.54
C PRO A 313 8.87 6.99 -19.35
N ASN A 314 8.73 7.18 -20.66
CA ASN A 314 8.34 6.11 -21.57
C ASN A 314 9.46 5.06 -21.64
N HIS A 315 9.30 3.94 -20.94
CA HIS A 315 10.19 2.78 -21.08
C HIS A 315 10.00 2.15 -22.46
N ARG A 316 10.89 2.49 -23.40
CA ARG A 316 11.15 1.65 -24.56
C ARG A 316 12.07 0.54 -24.07
N GLY A 317 11.61 -0.72 -24.12
CA GLY A 317 12.36 -1.89 -23.64
C GLY A 317 13.78 -1.95 -24.21
N PRO A 318 14.70 -2.71 -23.56
CA PRO A 318 16.09 -2.77 -23.98
C PRO A 318 16.16 -3.13 -25.46
N ARG A 319 16.69 -2.20 -26.28
CA ARG A 319 17.10 -2.49 -27.65
C ARG A 319 18.06 -3.69 -27.55
N ARG A 320 17.63 -4.85 -28.03
CA ARG A 320 18.55 -5.98 -28.26
C ARG A 320 19.69 -5.43 -29.09
N ARG A 321 20.87 -5.26 -28.49
CA ARG A 321 22.09 -5.00 -29.26
C ARG A 321 22.26 -6.23 -30.16
N PRO A 322 22.38 -6.06 -31.49
CA PRO A 322 22.67 -7.20 -32.35
C PRO A 322 24.01 -7.78 -31.87
N VAL A 323 23.99 -9.06 -31.54
CA VAL A 323 25.20 -9.84 -31.30
C VAL A 323 25.99 -9.76 -32.61
N ARG A 324 27.10 -9.03 -32.60
CA ARG A 324 28.08 -9.14 -33.69
C ARG A 324 28.74 -10.51 -33.53
N HIS A 325 28.43 -11.41 -34.45
CA HIS A 325 29.25 -12.58 -34.73
C HIS A 325 30.53 -12.15 -35.47
#